data_AF-A0A4U6D8P1-F1
#
_entry.id   AF-A0A4U6D8P1-F1
#
_cell.length_a   1.000
_cell.length_b   1.000
_cell.length_c   1.000
_cell.angle_alpha   90.00
_cell.angle_beta   90.00
_cell.angle_gamma   90.00
#
_symmetry.space_group_name_H-M   'P 1'
#
loop_
_entity.id
_entity.type
_entity.pdbx_description
1 polymer ?
#
loop_
_entity_poly.entity_id
_entity_poly.type
_entity_poly.pdbx_seq_one_letter_code
_entity_poly.pdbx_strand_id
1 'polypeptide(L)'
;MQHLNLPATGKGQKVLNTDHNRDKSIAVHEMITQVAALFPDQQKALERIEMIKSEKIRYVRDQLIMVRSGIADLDAQTLSQVLNYCLENRIARAPDFKSIIGIQRKEHIQK
;
A
#
# COMPACT_ATOMS: atom_id res chain seq x y z
N MET A 1 -29.62 -12.64 -61.52
CA MET A 1 -29.14 -13.00 -60.17
C MET A 1 -28.78 -11.71 -59.47
N GLN A 2 -29.58 -11.30 -58.51
CA GLN A 2 -29.34 -10.13 -57.67
C GLN A 2 -28.51 -10.57 -56.46
N HIS A 3 -27.50 -9.80 -56.08
CA HIS A 3 -27.43 -9.18 -54.75
C HIS A 3 -26.14 -8.37 -54.61
N LEU A 4 -26.31 -7.04 -54.62
CA LEU A 4 -25.52 -6.11 -53.82
C LEU A 4 -26.31 -5.90 -52.52
N ASN A 5 -25.72 -6.20 -51.36
CA ASN A 5 -25.98 -5.45 -50.12
C ASN A 5 -24.93 -5.78 -49.04
N LEU A 6 -24.11 -4.80 -48.67
CA LEU A 6 -23.62 -4.62 -47.30
C LEU A 6 -24.61 -3.64 -46.64
N PRO A 7 -25.11 -3.90 -45.41
CA PRO A 7 -24.33 -3.44 -44.25
C PRO A 7 -24.49 -4.25 -42.95
N ALA A 8 -23.46 -4.11 -42.10
CA ALA A 8 -23.43 -4.13 -40.62
C ALA A 8 -24.27 -5.15 -39.82
N THR A 9 -23.57 -6.00 -39.05
CA THR A 9 -24.05 -6.44 -37.72
C THR A 9 -22.85 -6.57 -36.80
N GLY A 10 -22.75 -5.63 -35.84
CA GLY A 10 -21.74 -5.67 -34.81
C GLY A 10 -21.97 -6.80 -33.83
N LYS A 11 -20.88 -7.26 -33.21
CA LYS A 11 -20.89 -7.67 -31.81
C LYS A 11 -19.59 -7.13 -31.23
N GLY A 12 -19.71 -6.12 -30.38
CA GLY A 12 -18.61 -5.60 -29.58
C GLY A 12 -17.89 -6.77 -28.94
N GLN A 13 -16.64 -6.95 -29.33
CA GLN A 13 -15.74 -7.87 -28.69
C GLN A 13 -15.51 -7.29 -27.30
N LYS A 14 -16.34 -7.70 -26.34
CA LYS A 14 -16.06 -7.50 -24.92
C LYS A 14 -14.76 -8.24 -24.69
N VAL A 15 -13.65 -7.50 -24.78
CA VAL A 15 -12.40 -7.86 -24.13
C VAL A 15 -12.77 -7.94 -22.66
N LEU A 16 -13.18 -9.15 -22.26
CA LEU A 16 -13.35 -9.51 -20.87
C LEU A 16 -11.96 -9.31 -20.27
N ASN A 17 -11.87 -8.21 -19.53
CA ASN A 17 -10.67 -7.69 -18.92
C ASN A 17 -10.25 -8.64 -17.79
N THR A 18 -9.66 -9.77 -18.19
CA THR A 18 -9.11 -10.81 -17.29
C THR A 18 -7.85 -10.30 -16.56
N ASP A 19 -7.39 -9.07 -16.86
CA ASP A 19 -6.25 -8.40 -16.21
C ASP A 19 -6.58 -7.65 -14.92
N HIS A 20 -7.86 -7.57 -14.52
CA HIS A 20 -8.29 -6.85 -13.31
C HIS A 20 -7.63 -7.30 -12.00
N ASN A 21 -6.99 -8.46 -11.95
CA ASN A 21 -6.28 -8.96 -10.77
C ASN A 21 -4.74 -8.82 -10.89
N ARG A 22 -4.21 -8.82 -12.13
CA ARG A 22 -2.78 -8.72 -12.40
C ARG A 22 -2.27 -7.29 -12.25
N ASP A 23 -3.00 -6.32 -12.79
CA ASP A 23 -2.69 -4.89 -12.64
C ASP A 23 -2.69 -4.46 -11.17
N LYS A 24 -3.62 -4.99 -10.37
CA LYS A 24 -3.73 -4.65 -8.95
C LYS A 24 -2.54 -5.16 -8.15
N SER A 25 -2.02 -6.34 -8.49
CA SER A 25 -0.86 -6.92 -7.80
C SER A 25 0.42 -6.14 -8.11
N ILE A 26 0.60 -5.70 -9.36
CA ILE A 26 1.72 -4.86 -9.80
C ILE A 26 1.66 -3.50 -9.10
N ALA A 27 0.51 -2.81 -9.16
CA ALA A 27 0.34 -1.50 -8.53
C ALA A 27 0.55 -1.54 -7.00
N VAL A 28 0.16 -2.64 -6.34
CA VAL A 28 0.45 -2.84 -4.93
C VAL A 28 1.95 -3.01 -4.71
N HIS A 29 2.63 -3.83 -5.51
CA HIS A 29 4.08 -4.04 -5.37
C HIS A 29 4.86 -2.74 -5.56
N GLU A 30 4.52 -1.94 -6.56
CA GLU A 30 5.12 -0.61 -6.76
C GLU A 30 4.89 0.31 -5.54
N MET A 31 3.67 0.31 -4.99
CA MET A 31 3.36 1.09 -3.79
C MET A 31 4.14 0.62 -2.56
N ILE A 32 4.39 -0.69 -2.42
CA ILE A 32 5.22 -1.25 -1.34
C ILE A 32 6.64 -0.68 -1.46
N THR A 33 7.23 -0.75 -2.64
CA THR A 33 8.58 -0.24 -2.89
C THR A 33 8.66 1.27 -2.61
N GLN A 34 7.68 2.04 -3.07
CA GLN A 34 7.61 3.48 -2.82
C GLN A 34 7.50 3.79 -1.33
N VAL A 35 6.64 3.07 -0.59
CA VAL A 35 6.47 3.30 0.85
C VAL A 35 7.71 2.87 1.63
N ALA A 36 8.32 1.73 1.28
CA ALA A 36 9.54 1.25 1.93
C ALA A 36 10.72 2.22 1.73
N ALA A 37 10.81 2.88 0.57
CA ALA A 37 11.84 3.87 0.28
C ALA A 37 11.70 5.18 1.10
N LEU A 38 10.54 5.41 1.75
CA LEU A 38 10.35 6.55 2.65
C LEU A 38 10.92 6.30 4.05
N PHE A 39 11.22 5.04 4.39
CA PHE A 39 11.82 4.70 5.67
C PHE A 39 13.34 4.75 5.57
N PRO A 40 14.03 5.13 6.66
CA PRO A 40 15.49 5.09 6.72
C PRO A 40 16.03 3.65 6.62
N ASP A 41 15.25 2.66 7.05
CA ASP A 41 15.56 1.24 6.95
C ASP A 41 14.52 0.54 6.06
N GLN A 42 14.86 0.44 4.78
CA GLN A 42 13.98 -0.15 3.78
C GLN A 42 13.71 -1.63 4.05
N GLN A 43 14.67 -2.37 4.61
CA GLN A 43 14.53 -3.80 4.89
C GLN A 43 13.48 -4.05 5.98
N LYS A 44 13.57 -3.29 7.07
CA LYS A 44 12.56 -3.31 8.14
C LYS A 44 11.18 -2.84 7.67
N ALA A 45 11.15 -1.84 6.80
CA ALA A 45 9.89 -1.38 6.23
C ALA A 45 9.22 -2.45 5.37
N LEU A 46 9.98 -3.15 4.54
CA LEU A 46 9.49 -4.28 3.76
C LEU A 46 8.95 -5.40 4.66
N GLU A 47 9.69 -5.78 5.70
CA GLU A 47 9.25 -6.80 6.66
C GLU A 47 7.90 -6.42 7.30
N ARG A 48 7.76 -5.18 7.78
CA ARG A 48 6.48 -4.68 8.32
C ARG A 48 5.36 -4.74 7.28
N ILE A 49 5.64 -4.38 6.03
CA ILE A 49 4.64 -4.38 4.95
C ILE A 49 4.24 -5.82 4.57
N GLU A 50 5.15 -6.78 4.64
CA GLU A 50 4.81 -8.19 4.46
C GLU A 50 3.84 -8.68 5.54
N MET A 51 3.98 -8.22 6.78
CA MET A 51 3.00 -8.49 7.83
C MET A 51 1.60 -7.94 7.47
N ILE A 52 1.53 -6.72 6.92
CA ILE A 52 0.27 -6.11 6.45
C ILE A 52 -0.38 -6.98 5.35
N LYS A 53 0.43 -7.46 4.40
CA LYS A 53 -0.05 -8.32 3.31
C LYS A 53 -0.58 -9.65 3.84
N SER A 54 0.13 -10.26 4.78
CA SER A 54 -0.22 -11.56 5.35
C SER A 54 -1.59 -11.53 6.05
N GLU A 55 -1.91 -10.45 6.76
CA GLU A 55 -3.21 -10.33 7.43
C GLU A 55 -4.37 -10.07 6.46
N LYS A 56 -4.24 -9.10 5.55
CA LYS A 56 -5.37 -8.63 4.71
C LYS A 56 -4.91 -8.09 3.35
N ILE A 57 -4.59 -8.99 2.42
CA ILE A 57 -4.22 -8.66 1.03
C ILE A 57 -5.22 -7.68 0.37
N ARG A 58 -6.53 -7.83 0.64
CA ARG A 58 -7.59 -6.97 0.08
C ARG A 58 -7.43 -5.48 0.43
N TYR A 59 -6.86 -5.15 1.60
CA TYR A 59 -6.79 -3.78 2.13
C TYR A 59 -5.35 -3.25 2.23
N VAL A 60 -4.37 -3.95 1.65
CA VAL A 60 -2.96 -3.54 1.73
C VAL A 60 -2.75 -2.14 1.15
N ARG A 61 -3.41 -1.79 0.04
CA ARG A 61 -3.28 -0.47 -0.60
C ARG A 61 -3.73 0.66 0.31
N ASP A 62 -4.91 0.55 0.92
CA ASP A 62 -5.41 1.54 1.89
C ASP A 62 -4.48 1.66 3.10
N GLN A 63 -3.99 0.54 3.61
CA GLN A 63 -3.04 0.54 4.72
C GLN A 63 -1.72 1.23 4.35
N LEU A 64 -1.20 1.00 3.13
CA LEU A 64 -0.01 1.67 2.63
C LEU A 64 -0.22 3.18 2.45
N ILE A 65 -1.39 3.61 1.96
CA ILE A 65 -1.73 5.04 1.85
C ILE A 65 -1.77 5.71 3.23
N MET A 66 -2.36 5.04 4.23
CA MET A 66 -2.38 5.54 5.61
C MET A 66 -0.98 5.63 6.21
N VAL A 67 -0.15 4.59 6.04
CA VAL A 67 1.24 4.59 6.50
C VAL A 67 2.00 5.74 5.84
N ARG A 68 1.95 5.85 4.51
CA ARG A 68 2.62 6.93 3.76
C ARG A 68 2.24 8.31 4.27
N SER A 69 0.96 8.54 4.50
CA SER A 69 0.46 9.84 4.97
C SER A 69 0.82 10.09 6.44
N GLY A 70 0.95 9.05 7.26
CA GLY A 70 1.34 9.16 8.67
C GLY A 70 2.82 9.46 8.88
N ILE A 71 3.68 9.07 7.93
CA ILE A 71 5.14 9.24 8.02
C ILE A 71 5.67 10.49 7.30
N ALA A 72 4.87 11.12 6.46
CA ALA A 72 5.29 12.25 5.63
C ALA A 72 5.85 13.44 6.44
N ASP A 73 5.34 13.64 7.65
CA ASP A 73 5.75 14.74 8.54
C ASP A 73 6.67 14.27 9.69
N LEU A 74 7.26 13.08 9.59
CA LEU A 74 8.14 12.53 10.64
C LEU A 74 9.60 12.66 10.26
N ASP A 75 10.43 12.97 11.25
CA ASP A 75 11.87 12.87 11.11
C ASP A 75 12.33 11.39 11.08
N ALA A 76 13.50 11.15 10.51
CA ALA A 76 14.03 9.79 10.34
C ALA A 76 14.25 9.05 11.67
N GLN A 77 14.54 9.76 12.77
CA GLN A 77 14.76 9.15 14.08
C GLN A 77 13.44 8.65 14.67
N THR A 78 12.41 9.51 14.72
CA THR A 78 11.06 9.12 15.14
C THR A 78 10.52 8.00 14.27
N LEU A 79 10.71 8.08 12.95
CA LEU A 79 10.26 7.08 12.01
C LEU A 79 10.92 5.71 12.26
N SER A 80 12.23 5.69 12.52
CA SER A 80 12.98 4.48 12.86
C SER A 80 12.53 3.86 14.19
N GLN A 81 12.29 4.69 15.22
CA GLN A 81 11.79 4.23 16.52
C GLN A 81 10.41 3.58 16.39
N VAL A 82 9.47 4.25 15.71
CA VAL A 82 8.12 3.72 15.49
C VAL A 82 8.17 2.43 14.68
N LEU A 83 9.02 2.37 13.64
CA LEU A 83 9.18 1.17 12.81
C LEU A 83 9.68 -0.03 13.64
N ASN A 84 10.74 0.17 14.43
CA ASN A 84 11.28 -0.87 15.33
C ASN A 84 10.22 -1.34 16.33
N TYR A 85 9.55 -0.41 17.01
CA TYR A 85 8.51 -0.75 17.98
C TYR A 85 7.41 -1.61 17.36
N CYS A 86 7.00 -1.28 16.13
CA CYS A 86 5.96 -2.03 15.47
C CYS A 86 6.40 -3.43 15.02
N LEU A 87 7.67 -3.61 14.63
CA LEU A 87 8.20 -4.94 14.31
C LEU A 87 8.28 -5.81 15.56
N GLU A 88 8.82 -5.26 16.66
CA GLU A 88 8.92 -5.95 17.95
C GLU A 88 7.56 -6.39 18.49
N ASN A 89 6.54 -5.53 18.36
CA ASN A 89 5.18 -5.81 18.84
C ASN A 89 4.27 -6.45 17.78
N ARG A 90 4.82 -6.78 16.60
CA ARG A 90 4.08 -7.35 15.45
C ARG A 90 2.82 -6.55 15.05
N ILE A 91 2.91 -5.23 15.11
CA ILE A 91 1.80 -4.32 14.81
C ILE A 91 1.70 -4.14 13.30
N ALA A 92 0.86 -4.93 12.64
CA ALA A 92 0.64 -4.81 11.20
C ALA A 92 -0.32 -3.66 10.84
N ARG A 93 -1.34 -3.37 11.67
CA ARG A 93 -2.43 -2.47 11.28
C ARG A 93 -1.98 -1.00 11.11
N ALA A 94 -2.33 -0.38 9.98
CA ALA A 94 -2.02 1.03 9.72
C ALA A 94 -2.67 2.03 10.70
N PRO A 95 -3.91 1.84 11.19
CA PRO A 95 -4.48 2.72 12.21
C PRO A 95 -3.71 2.70 13.53
N ASP A 96 -3.24 1.53 13.98
CA ASP A 96 -2.44 1.40 15.19
C ASP A 96 -1.10 2.12 15.03
N PHE A 97 -0.48 2.00 13.86
CA PHE A 97 0.75 2.71 13.52
C PHE A 97 0.59 4.22 13.64
N LYS A 98 -0.51 4.80 13.14
CA LYS A 98 -0.80 6.22 13.30
C LYS A 98 -1.01 6.62 14.76
N SER A 99 -1.65 5.76 15.56
CA SER A 99 -1.80 5.98 17.00
C SER A 99 -0.45 6.01 17.71
N ILE A 100 0.46 5.08 17.38
CA ILE A 100 1.82 5.02 17.96
C ILE A 100 2.64 6.25 17.58
N ILE A 101 2.56 6.70 16.32
CA ILE A 101 3.17 7.97 15.88
C ILE A 101 2.66 9.14 16.75
N GLY A 102 1.35 9.19 16.98
CA GLY A 102 0.74 10.23 17.81
C GLY A 102 1.21 10.20 19.27
N ILE A 103 1.49 9.00 19.80
CA ILE A 103 2.07 8.83 21.15
C ILE A 103 3.53 9.27 21.16
N GLN A 104 4.34 8.82 20.19
CA GLN A 104 5.77 9.14 20.10
C GLN A 104 6.03 10.65 19.95
N ARG A 105 5.15 11.36 19.24
CA ARG A 105 5.20 12.83 19.12
C ARG A 105 5.01 13.54 20.48
N LYS A 106 4.19 12.97 21.38
CA LYS A 106 3.92 13.57 22.70
C LYS A 106 5.07 13.36 23.68
N GLU A 107 5.80 12.25 23.57
CA GLU A 107 6.94 11.94 24.45
C GLU A 107 8.12 12.92 24.25
N HIS A 108 8.26 13.51 23.06
CA HIS A 108 9.32 14.50 22.77
C HIS A 108 9.02 15.92 23.29
N ILE A 109 7.83 16.17 23.87
CA ILE A 109 7.42 17.49 24.40
C ILE A 109 7.70 17.63 25.91
N GLN A 110 8.11 16.56 26.60
CA GLN A 110 8.24 16.54 28.06
C GLN A 110 9.66 16.35 28.60
N LYS A 111 10.71 16.58 27.81
CA LYS A 111 12.10 16.66 28.33
C LYS A 111 12.78 17.97 27.98
#